data_AF-A0A3L8DP16-F1
#
_entry.id   AF-A0A3L8DP16-F1
#
_cell.length_a   1.000
_cell.length_b   1.000
_cell.length_c   1.000
_cell.angle_alpha   90.00
_cell.angle_beta   90.00
_cell.angle_gamma   90.00
#
_symmetry.space_group_name_H-M   'P 1'
#
loop_
_entity.id
_entity.type
_entity.pdbx_description
1 polymer ?
#
loop_
_entity_poly.entity_id
_entity_poly.type
_entity_poly.pdbx_seq_one_letter_code
_entity_poly.pdbx_strand_id
1 'polypeptide(L)'
;MDVSVSMDELIALVVDVGGCSADEVKVSPFRPMADGLLATWVQCPLSAANNLARKGKVRIVWTMARVDLLRARPTQCFRCWLFGHVREQCRSSVDRSKCCFRCGKDGHTARACNAPVHCVVCADNGLNSTHRIGSMGIMSDASDMAVRCVKANPRRCSAYWWNEEISDARRRCIAARRRWTRRRHRAPDADRIALEAAYRSAKRDLRALIRAAKAKSWEELVKSVDDDPWGLPYKLVLEKLRRISPALIETLQEGPLEVLLHSLFPDGETHNPVELWEDWDGLQPDEAVSSLEVYEAIQSGRKSGCPSPGPDGITIVMWRRAAGVVSNPLSTLFTACLRDGVFPTSW
;
A
#
# COMPACT_ATOMS: atom_id res chain seq x y z
N MET A 1 13.08 12.68 -5.84
CA MET A 1 14.40 13.30 -5.61
C MET A 1 14.45 14.65 -6.30
N ASP A 2 15.29 15.57 -5.82
CA ASP A 2 15.48 16.89 -6.46
C ASP A 2 16.30 16.75 -7.75
N VAL A 3 16.24 17.75 -8.63
CA VAL A 3 16.89 17.74 -9.96
C VAL A 3 18.40 17.97 -9.87
N SER A 4 18.89 18.47 -8.74
CA SER A 4 20.32 18.74 -8.50
C SER A 4 21.13 17.53 -8.01
N VAL A 5 20.48 16.39 -7.75
CA VAL A 5 21.15 15.20 -7.21
C VAL A 5 21.98 14.52 -8.29
N SER A 6 23.28 14.30 -8.04
CA SER A 6 24.16 13.57 -8.95
C SER A 6 24.04 12.05 -8.76
N MET A 7 24.52 11.26 -9.74
CA MET A 7 24.53 9.80 -9.61
C MET A 7 25.50 9.35 -8.51
N ASP A 8 26.65 10.02 -8.37
CA ASP A 8 27.68 9.69 -7.39
C ASP A 8 27.22 9.93 -5.95
N GLU A 9 26.48 11.03 -5.71
CA GLU A 9 25.86 11.31 -4.40
C GLU A 9 24.86 10.21 -4.00
N LEU A 10 24.13 9.68 -4.99
CA LEU A 10 23.17 8.61 -4.76
C LEU A 10 23.86 7.27 -4.46
N ILE A 11 24.98 6.96 -5.14
CA ILE A 11 25.79 5.77 -4.87
C ILE A 11 26.39 5.85 -3.47
N ALA A 12 27.01 6.98 -3.11
CA ALA A 12 27.60 7.18 -1.80
C ALA A 12 26.57 7.01 -0.66
N LEU A 13 25.36 7.53 -0.86
CA LEU A 13 24.26 7.37 0.09
C LEU A 13 23.80 5.91 0.24
N VAL A 14 23.74 5.17 -0.87
CA VAL A 14 23.37 3.74 -0.86
C VAL A 14 24.44 2.90 -0.18
N VAL A 15 25.72 3.24 -0.37
CA VAL A 15 26.85 2.63 0.32
C VAL A 15 26.78 2.88 1.82
N ASP A 16 26.58 4.14 2.25
CA ASP A 16 26.48 4.53 3.66
C ASP A 16 25.28 3.88 4.37
N VAL A 17 24.11 3.92 3.75
CA VAL A 17 22.88 3.40 4.36
C VAL A 17 22.76 1.88 4.25
N GLY A 18 23.27 1.32 3.14
CA GLY A 18 23.14 -0.10 2.81
C GLY A 18 24.28 -0.97 3.33
N GLY A 19 25.45 -0.38 3.62
CA GLY A 19 26.65 -1.12 4.03
C GLY A 19 27.21 -2.00 2.91
N CYS A 20 27.23 -1.50 1.67
CA CYS A 20 27.65 -2.25 0.48
C CYS A 20 28.81 -1.56 -0.25
N SER A 21 29.49 -2.28 -1.14
CA SER A 21 30.56 -1.70 -1.97
C SER A 21 29.98 -0.87 -3.12
N ALA A 22 30.70 0.18 -3.55
CA ALA A 22 30.22 1.05 -4.64
C ALA A 22 30.07 0.31 -5.98
N ASP A 23 30.92 -0.71 -6.23
CA ASP A 23 30.93 -1.48 -7.48
C ASP A 23 29.69 -2.38 -7.65
N GLU A 24 29.03 -2.72 -6.55
CA GLU A 24 27.80 -3.52 -6.54
C GLU A 24 26.54 -2.68 -6.74
N VAL A 25 26.66 -1.35 -6.73
CA VAL A 25 25.54 -0.41 -6.86
C VAL A 25 25.44 0.11 -8.29
N LYS A 26 24.36 -0.23 -8.99
CA LYS A 26 24.06 0.29 -10.32
C LYS A 26 22.84 1.20 -10.28
N VAL A 27 23.03 2.43 -10.72
CA VAL A 27 21.98 3.46 -10.76
C VAL A 27 21.48 3.65 -12.18
N SER A 28 20.16 3.64 -12.37
CA SER A 28 19.55 3.94 -13.67
C SER A 28 19.49 5.45 -13.94
N PRO A 29 19.32 5.90 -15.20
CA PRO A 29 19.08 7.31 -15.50
C PRO A 29 17.83 7.86 -14.80
N PHE A 30 17.91 9.10 -14.32
CA PHE A 30 16.80 9.75 -13.64
C PHE A 30 15.60 9.94 -14.58
N ARG A 31 14.42 9.52 -14.12
CA ARG A 31 13.15 9.67 -14.81
C ARG A 31 12.32 10.77 -14.17
N PRO A 32 11.84 11.77 -14.94
CA PRO A 32 10.99 12.82 -14.40
C PRO A 32 9.58 12.30 -14.13
N MET A 33 9.04 12.63 -12.96
CA MET A 33 7.67 12.33 -12.56
C MET A 33 6.73 13.52 -12.85
N ALA A 34 5.40 13.28 -12.78
CA ALA A 34 4.37 14.30 -13.03
C ALA A 34 4.31 15.39 -11.93
N ASP A 35 4.96 15.17 -10.79
CA ASP A 35 5.11 16.10 -9.68
C ASP A 35 6.34 17.02 -9.80
N GLY A 36 7.18 16.80 -10.81
CA GLY A 36 8.42 17.56 -11.03
C GLY A 36 9.60 17.05 -10.19
N LEU A 37 9.43 15.93 -9.48
CA LEU A 37 10.54 15.21 -8.84
C LEU A 37 11.13 14.18 -9.80
N LEU A 38 12.33 13.70 -9.48
CA LEU A 38 12.98 12.61 -10.18
C LEU A 38 12.78 11.27 -9.45
N ALA A 39 12.64 10.19 -10.22
CA ALA A 39 12.70 8.80 -9.79
C ALA A 39 13.84 8.08 -10.50
N THR A 40 14.55 7.21 -9.78
CA THR A 40 15.52 6.29 -10.39
C THR A 40 15.40 4.92 -9.71
N TRP A 41 15.73 3.86 -10.44
CA TRP A 41 15.93 2.54 -9.88
C TRP A 41 17.40 2.34 -9.54
N VAL A 42 17.63 1.70 -8.40
CA VAL A 42 18.96 1.31 -7.93
C VAL A 42 18.97 -0.21 -7.82
N GLN A 43 19.96 -0.82 -8.46
CA GLN A 43 20.28 -2.23 -8.25
C GLN A 43 21.42 -2.29 -7.24
N CYS A 44 21.22 -3.06 -6.16
CA CYS A 44 22.19 -3.25 -5.09
C CYS A 44 21.99 -4.66 -4.48
N PRO A 45 22.92 -5.16 -3.65
CA PRO A 45 22.76 -6.42 -2.95
C PRO A 45 21.48 -6.46 -2.11
N LEU A 46 20.91 -7.66 -1.94
CA LEU A 46 19.63 -7.84 -1.25
C LEU A 46 19.66 -7.33 0.20
N SER A 47 20.80 -7.45 0.88
CA SER A 47 21.03 -6.91 2.23
C SER A 47 20.85 -5.39 2.27
N ALA A 48 21.54 -4.67 1.37
CA ALA A 48 21.44 -3.22 1.23
C ALA A 48 20.01 -2.78 0.86
N ALA A 49 19.38 -3.50 -0.08
CA ALA A 49 18.01 -3.23 -0.49
C ALA A 49 17.01 -3.37 0.68
N ASN A 50 17.15 -4.41 1.51
CA ASN A 50 16.30 -4.62 2.68
C ASN A 50 16.51 -3.52 3.75
N ASN A 51 17.75 -3.09 3.98
CA ASN A 51 18.07 -2.01 4.92
C ASN A 51 17.45 -0.68 4.47
N LEU A 52 17.56 -0.36 3.18
CA LEU A 52 16.93 0.81 2.58
C LEU A 52 15.40 0.76 2.65
N ALA A 53 14.81 -0.39 2.36
CA ALA A 53 13.37 -0.59 2.38
C ALA A 53 12.78 -0.48 3.81
N ARG A 54 13.48 -0.98 4.83
CA ARG A 54 13.07 -0.83 6.24
C ARG A 54 13.01 0.63 6.68
N LYS A 55 13.95 1.46 6.21
CA LYS A 55 13.90 2.91 6.47
C LYS A 55 12.73 3.57 5.73
N GLY A 56 12.37 3.08 4.55
CA GLY A 56 11.23 3.53 3.71
C GLY A 56 11.35 4.95 3.14
N LYS A 57 12.18 5.79 3.75
CA LYS A 57 12.56 7.11 3.27
C LYS A 57 14.02 7.35 3.59
N VAL A 58 14.73 7.93 2.64
CA VAL A 58 16.14 8.27 2.79
C VAL A 58 16.33 9.74 2.46
N ARG A 59 17.12 10.45 3.27
CA ARG A 59 17.48 11.83 3.03
C ARG A 59 18.60 11.87 2.00
N ILE A 60 18.33 12.47 0.85
CA ILE A 60 19.31 12.73 -0.21
C ILE A 60 19.56 14.23 -0.20
N VAL A 61 20.74 14.62 0.30
CA VAL A 61 21.09 16.02 0.55
C VAL A 61 20.00 16.71 1.43
N TRP A 62 19.22 17.65 0.87
CA TRP A 62 18.15 18.38 1.57
C TRP A 62 16.75 17.80 1.33
N THR A 63 16.62 16.73 0.55
CA THR A 63 15.33 16.18 0.12
C THR A 63 15.09 14.78 0.68
N MET A 64 13.90 14.52 1.22
CA MET A 64 13.46 13.17 1.58
C MET A 64 12.97 12.43 0.34
N ALA A 65 13.67 11.36 -0.05
CA ALA A 65 13.25 10.44 -1.10
C ALA A 65 12.51 9.25 -0.47
N ARG A 66 11.40 8.83 -1.08
CA ARG A 66 10.75 7.56 -0.74
C ARG A 66 11.51 6.43 -1.41
N VAL A 67 11.74 5.34 -0.67
CA VAL A 67 12.38 4.13 -1.19
C VAL A 67 11.39 2.99 -1.07
N ASP A 68 11.09 2.37 -2.20
CA ASP A 68 10.18 1.24 -2.30
C ASP A 68 10.93 0.07 -2.94
N LEU A 69 10.87 -1.11 -2.30
CA LEU A 69 11.52 -2.32 -2.83
C LEU A 69 10.71 -2.85 -4.02
N LEU A 70 11.34 -2.92 -5.18
CA LEU A 70 10.70 -3.48 -6.36
C LEU A 70 10.57 -4.99 -6.24
N ARG A 71 9.37 -5.49 -6.56
CA ARG A 71 9.18 -6.93 -6.78
C ARG A 71 10.03 -7.36 -7.97
N ALA A 72 10.70 -8.50 -7.83
CA ALA A 72 11.42 -9.12 -8.93
C ALA A 72 10.45 -9.28 -10.11
N ARG A 73 10.87 -8.81 -11.30
CA ARG A 73 10.05 -8.95 -12.50
C ARG A 73 10.02 -10.43 -12.87
N PRO A 74 8.85 -11.10 -12.87
CA PRO A 74 8.78 -12.51 -13.18
C PRO A 74 9.33 -12.77 -14.59
N THR A 75 10.10 -13.84 -14.74
CA THR A 75 10.70 -14.25 -16.01
C THR A 75 9.61 -14.45 -17.04
N GLN A 76 9.66 -13.70 -18.14
CA GLN A 76 8.70 -13.78 -19.22
C GLN A 76 9.28 -14.60 -20.38
N CYS A 77 8.52 -15.58 -20.86
CA CYS A 77 8.88 -16.32 -22.07
C CYS A 77 8.52 -15.51 -23.31
N PHE A 78 9.51 -15.13 -24.12
CA PHE A 78 9.25 -14.35 -25.33
C PHE A 78 8.63 -15.13 -26.50
N ARG A 79 8.52 -16.46 -26.37
CA ARG A 79 7.87 -17.33 -27.37
C ARG A 79 6.36 -17.40 -27.14
N CYS A 80 5.91 -17.82 -25.97
CA CYS A 80 4.48 -17.98 -25.67
C CYS A 80 3.86 -16.79 -24.93
N TRP A 81 4.70 -15.89 -24.40
CA TRP A 81 4.36 -14.72 -23.58
C TRP A 81 3.82 -15.02 -22.17
N LEU A 82 3.92 -16.26 -21.71
CA LEU A 82 3.64 -16.66 -20.32
C LEU A 82 4.81 -16.36 -19.38
N PHE A 83 4.55 -16.36 -18.08
CA PHE A 83 5.56 -16.16 -17.04
C PHE A 83 6.07 -17.48 -16.46
N GLY A 84 7.27 -17.48 -15.88
CA GLY A 84 7.85 -18.60 -15.13
C GLY A 84 8.93 -19.41 -15.86
N HIS A 85 9.16 -19.19 -17.16
CA HIS A 85 10.19 -19.90 -17.94
C HIS A 85 10.81 -19.02 -19.03
N VAL A 86 11.97 -19.43 -19.53
CA VAL A 86 12.68 -18.79 -20.65
C VAL A 86 12.35 -19.48 -21.99
N ARG A 87 12.67 -18.83 -23.12
CA ARG A 87 12.33 -19.31 -24.47
C ARG A 87 12.82 -20.75 -24.74
N GLU A 88 14.01 -21.08 -24.28
CA GLU A 88 14.65 -22.38 -24.47
C GLU A 88 13.92 -23.53 -23.75
N GLN A 89 13.24 -23.21 -22.64
CA GLN A 89 12.49 -24.17 -21.82
C GLN A 89 10.98 -24.14 -22.13
N CYS A 90 10.56 -23.47 -23.20
CA CYS A 90 9.16 -23.31 -23.56
C CYS A 90 8.61 -24.57 -24.23
N ARG A 91 7.63 -25.22 -23.57
CA ARG A 91 6.89 -26.38 -24.10
C ARG A 91 5.57 -26.02 -24.82
N SER A 92 5.25 -24.72 -24.93
CA SER A 92 4.00 -24.28 -25.56
C SER A 92 4.03 -24.46 -27.08
N SER A 93 2.90 -24.90 -27.64
CA SER A 93 2.68 -25.03 -29.09
C SER A 93 2.49 -23.69 -29.79
N VAL A 94 2.16 -22.62 -29.06
CA VAL A 94 1.86 -21.31 -29.65
C VAL A 94 3.09 -20.42 -29.66
N ASP A 95 3.53 -20.02 -30.86
CA ASP A 95 4.63 -19.08 -31.05
C ASP A 95 4.12 -17.68 -31.40
N ARG A 96 4.35 -16.73 -30.49
CA ARG A 96 4.05 -15.31 -30.60
C ARG A 96 5.33 -14.46 -30.71
N SER A 97 6.48 -15.06 -31.02
CA SER A 97 7.78 -14.36 -31.05
C SER A 97 7.81 -13.19 -32.04
N LYS A 98 7.04 -13.28 -33.13
CA LYS A 98 6.95 -12.24 -34.18
C LYS A 98 5.81 -11.25 -33.96
N CYS A 99 5.00 -11.45 -32.93
CA CYS A 99 3.87 -10.59 -32.62
C CYS A 99 4.32 -9.31 -31.90
N CYS A 100 3.57 -8.23 -32.09
CA CYS A 100 3.82 -6.97 -31.42
C CYS A 100 3.36 -7.01 -29.96
N PHE A 101 4.25 -6.74 -29.00
CA PHE A 101 3.94 -6.70 -27.55
C PHE A 101 2.87 -5.68 -27.14
N ARG A 102 2.46 -4.76 -28.02
CA ARG A 102 1.41 -3.76 -27.76
C ARG A 102 0.02 -4.24 -28.18
N CYS A 103 -0.12 -4.89 -29.34
CA CYS A 103 -1.41 -5.20 -29.94
C CYS A 103 -1.61 -6.67 -30.32
N GLY A 104 -0.57 -7.50 -30.24
CA GLY A 104 -0.64 -8.92 -30.56
C GLY A 104 -0.52 -9.29 -32.04
N LYS A 105 -0.54 -8.33 -32.96
CA LYS A 105 -0.43 -8.57 -34.41
C LYS A 105 1.02 -8.62 -34.86
N ASP A 106 1.30 -9.40 -35.89
CA ASP A 106 2.61 -9.51 -36.55
C ASP A 106 2.89 -8.35 -37.53
N GLY A 107 4.10 -8.33 -38.09
CA GLY A 107 4.50 -7.36 -39.13
C GLY A 107 5.03 -6.01 -38.64
N HIS A 108 5.10 -5.75 -37.32
CA HIS A 108 5.65 -4.50 -36.79
C HIS A 108 6.17 -4.60 -35.35
N THR A 109 7.04 -3.68 -34.95
CA THR A 109 7.57 -3.61 -33.58
C THR A 109 6.68 -2.74 -32.67
N ALA A 110 6.74 -2.96 -31.36
CA ALA A 110 5.95 -2.21 -30.38
C ALA A 110 6.22 -0.69 -30.39
N ARG A 111 7.39 -0.24 -30.88
CA ARG A 111 7.73 1.18 -31.03
C ARG A 111 7.00 1.84 -32.21
N ALA A 112 6.82 1.12 -33.31
CA ALA A 112 6.12 1.58 -34.50
C ALA A 112 4.60 1.31 -34.46
N CYS A 113 4.10 0.71 -33.37
CA CYS A 113 2.70 0.32 -33.23
C CYS A 113 1.81 1.49 -32.79
N ASN A 114 0.80 1.83 -33.60
CA ASN A 114 -0.22 2.83 -33.28
C ASN A 114 -1.59 2.23 -32.90
N ALA A 115 -1.70 0.90 -32.89
CA ALA A 115 -2.92 0.20 -32.52
C ALA A 115 -3.24 0.32 -31.01
N PRO A 116 -4.51 0.17 -30.60
CA PRO A 116 -4.90 0.12 -29.20
C PRO A 116 -4.16 -1.00 -28.48
N VAL A 117 -3.94 -0.80 -27.17
CA VAL A 117 -3.22 -1.77 -26.36
C VAL A 117 -4.11 -2.99 -26.14
N HIS A 118 -3.60 -4.17 -26.47
CA HIS A 118 -4.33 -5.43 -26.38
C HIS A 118 -3.43 -6.57 -25.88
N CYS A 119 -3.85 -7.23 -24.79
CA CYS A 119 -3.17 -8.38 -24.21
C CYS A 119 -3.75 -9.68 -24.77
N VAL A 120 -3.01 -10.33 -25.68
CA VAL A 120 -3.41 -11.60 -26.30
C VAL A 120 -3.56 -12.71 -25.27
N VAL A 121 -2.67 -12.79 -24.28
CA VAL A 121 -2.76 -13.81 -23.23
C VAL A 121 -4.03 -13.68 -22.41
N CYS A 122 -4.46 -12.46 -22.09
CA CYS A 122 -5.71 -12.26 -21.35
C CYS A 122 -6.93 -12.47 -22.25
N ALA A 123 -6.86 -12.11 -23.53
CA ALA A 123 -7.92 -12.41 -24.49
C ALA A 123 -8.15 -13.92 -24.63
N ASP A 124 -7.08 -14.72 -24.73
CA ASP A 124 -7.15 -16.18 -24.82
C ASP A 124 -7.75 -16.82 -23.55
N ASN A 125 -7.59 -16.18 -22.39
CA ASN A 125 -8.15 -16.62 -21.11
C ASN A 125 -9.53 -15.99 -20.78
N GLY A 126 -10.14 -15.24 -21.72
CA GLY A 126 -11.43 -14.57 -21.49
C GLY A 126 -11.41 -13.44 -20.46
N LEU A 127 -10.25 -12.87 -20.15
CA LEU A 127 -10.06 -11.78 -19.20
C LEU A 127 -9.99 -10.42 -19.91
N ASN A 128 -10.07 -9.33 -19.14
CA ASN A 128 -9.90 -7.96 -19.66
C ASN A 128 -8.57 -7.84 -20.41
N SER A 129 -8.64 -7.60 -21.72
CA SER A 129 -7.48 -7.54 -22.61
C SER A 129 -7.04 -6.10 -22.94
N THR A 130 -7.65 -5.06 -22.36
CA THR A 130 -7.35 -3.63 -22.64
C THR A 130 -6.09 -3.12 -21.92
N HIS A 131 -5.06 -3.96 -21.81
CA HIS A 131 -3.82 -3.62 -21.13
C HIS A 131 -2.61 -4.22 -21.85
N ARG A 132 -1.40 -3.75 -21.52
CA ARG A 132 -0.16 -4.27 -22.13
C ARG A 132 0.25 -5.55 -21.43
N ILE A 133 0.78 -6.53 -22.14
CA ILE A 133 1.32 -7.74 -21.52
C ILE A 133 2.39 -7.44 -20.47
N GLY A 134 2.25 -8.03 -19.27
CA GLY A 134 3.12 -7.75 -18.12
C GLY A 134 3.01 -6.33 -17.55
N SER A 135 2.07 -5.51 -18.02
CA SER A 135 1.63 -4.37 -17.21
C SER A 135 0.91 -4.91 -15.99
N MET A 136 1.09 -4.24 -14.86
CA MET A 136 0.51 -4.59 -13.57
C MET A 136 -1.02 -4.46 -13.56
N GLY A 137 -1.70 -4.47 -14.71
CA GLY A 137 -3.15 -4.37 -14.87
C GLY A 137 -3.91 -5.39 -14.02
N ILE A 138 -3.38 -6.61 -13.91
CA ILE A 138 -3.97 -7.67 -13.08
C ILE A 138 -3.92 -7.29 -11.58
N MET A 139 -2.86 -6.61 -11.15
CA MET A 139 -2.70 -6.16 -9.77
C MET A 139 -3.31 -4.78 -9.51
N SER A 140 -3.38 -3.89 -10.49
CA SER A 140 -4.02 -2.57 -10.36
C SER A 140 -5.53 -2.70 -10.44
N ASP A 141 -6.11 -3.55 -11.30
CA ASP A 141 -7.55 -3.81 -11.26
C ASP A 141 -7.93 -4.55 -9.96
N ALA A 142 -7.12 -5.51 -9.50
CA ALA A 142 -7.32 -6.14 -8.20
C ALA A 142 -7.09 -5.18 -7.01
N SER A 143 -6.11 -4.27 -7.09
CA SER A 143 -5.84 -3.27 -6.04
C SER A 143 -6.82 -2.11 -6.07
N ASP A 144 -7.29 -1.66 -7.22
CA ASP A 144 -8.28 -0.59 -7.36
C ASP A 144 -9.68 -1.10 -6.99
N MET A 145 -9.94 -2.41 -7.13
CA MET A 145 -11.12 -3.08 -6.58
C MET A 145 -11.00 -3.41 -5.09
N ALA A 146 -9.79 -3.71 -4.58
CA ALA A 146 -9.54 -4.01 -3.16
C ALA A 146 -9.36 -2.75 -2.29
N VAL A 147 -8.81 -1.69 -2.85
CA VAL A 147 -8.63 -0.39 -2.21
C VAL A 147 -9.88 0.41 -2.48
N ARG A 148 -10.80 0.41 -1.51
CA ARG A 148 -11.81 1.47 -1.47
C ARG A 148 -11.05 2.80 -1.51
N CYS A 149 -11.39 3.64 -2.49
CA CYS A 149 -11.05 5.06 -2.45
C CYS A 149 -11.62 5.56 -1.12
N VAL A 150 -10.75 5.82 -0.14
CA VAL A 150 -11.13 6.30 1.19
C VAL A 150 -12.06 7.48 0.97
N LYS A 151 -13.35 7.32 1.33
CA LYS A 151 -14.29 8.44 1.32
C LYS A 151 -13.60 9.57 2.07
N ALA A 152 -13.59 10.75 1.45
CA ALA A 152 -12.90 11.93 1.97
C ALA A 152 -13.12 12.05 3.48
N ASN A 153 -12.01 12.05 4.22
CA ASN A 153 -11.98 12.17 5.67
C ASN A 153 -12.97 13.25 6.14
N PRO A 154 -13.80 13.02 7.17
CA PRO A 154 -14.70 14.04 7.69
C PRO A 154 -13.85 15.25 8.08
N ARG A 155 -14.09 16.37 7.40
CA ARG A 155 -13.54 17.71 7.65
C ARG A 155 -12.08 17.70 8.10
N ARG A 156 -11.15 17.76 7.14
CA ARG A 156 -9.82 18.29 7.47
C ARG A 156 -10.01 19.70 8.03
N CYS A 157 -9.90 19.86 9.35
CA CYS A 157 -9.77 21.18 9.96
C CYS A 157 -8.65 21.90 9.21
N SER A 158 -8.91 23.11 8.73
CA SER A 158 -7.87 23.93 8.11
C SER A 158 -6.73 24.05 9.12
N ALA A 159 -5.50 23.96 8.64
CA ALA A 159 -4.35 24.14 9.52
C ALA A 159 -4.46 25.49 10.24
N TYR A 160 -4.02 25.58 11.51
CA TYR A 160 -4.15 26.79 12.32
C TYR A 160 -3.51 28.04 11.69
N TRP A 161 -2.50 27.85 10.84
CA TRP A 161 -1.79 28.91 10.10
C TRP A 161 -2.38 29.19 8.70
N TRP A 162 -3.55 28.63 8.38
CA TRP A 162 -4.17 28.77 7.07
C TRP A 162 -4.92 30.10 6.96
N ASN A 163 -4.68 30.85 5.88
CA ASN A 163 -5.34 32.12 5.59
C ASN A 163 -5.79 32.20 4.11
N GLU A 164 -6.57 33.23 3.79
CA GLU A 164 -7.08 33.45 2.43
C GLU A 164 -5.97 33.78 1.42
N GLU A 165 -4.94 34.52 1.83
CA GLU A 165 -3.76 34.83 1.00
C GLU A 165 -2.99 33.57 0.55
N ILE A 166 -2.80 32.60 1.45
CA ILE A 166 -2.18 31.31 1.13
C ILE A 166 -3.08 30.50 0.20
N SER A 167 -4.40 30.57 0.39
CA SER A 167 -5.37 29.93 -0.51
C SER A 167 -5.22 30.47 -1.94
N ASP A 168 -5.10 31.78 -2.09
CA ASP A 168 -4.95 32.46 -3.38
C ASP A 168 -3.61 32.19 -4.04
N ALA A 169 -2.53 32.27 -3.25
CA ALA A 169 -1.21 31.88 -3.71
C ALA A 169 -1.16 30.40 -4.15
N ARG A 170 -1.89 29.52 -3.44
CA ARG A 170 -2.01 28.10 -3.81
C ARG A 170 -2.81 27.93 -5.09
N ARG A 171 -3.92 28.64 -5.28
CA ARG A 171 -4.70 28.66 -6.54
C ARG A 171 -3.82 29.09 -7.71
N ARG A 172 -3.09 30.21 -7.57
CA ARG A 172 -2.15 30.71 -8.58
C ARG A 172 -1.04 29.71 -8.90
N CYS A 173 -0.41 29.13 -7.88
CA CYS A 173 0.66 28.13 -8.04
C CYS A 173 0.16 26.86 -8.76
N ILE A 174 -1.02 26.35 -8.40
CA ILE A 174 -1.63 25.19 -9.05
C ILE A 174 -2.00 25.51 -10.51
N ALA A 175 -2.55 26.69 -10.78
CA ALA A 175 -2.87 27.13 -12.13
C ALA A 175 -1.60 27.23 -13.01
N ALA A 176 -0.53 27.83 -12.50
CA ALA A 176 0.76 27.92 -13.18
C ALA A 176 1.36 26.53 -13.44
N ARG A 177 1.34 25.62 -12.45
CA ARG A 177 1.76 24.22 -12.61
C ARG A 177 0.98 23.51 -13.70
N ARG A 178 -0.35 23.64 -13.72
CA ARG A 178 -1.23 23.02 -14.73
C ARG A 178 -0.91 23.54 -16.14
N ARG A 179 -0.65 24.84 -16.29
CA ARG A 179 -0.25 25.44 -17.59
C ARG A 179 1.10 24.90 -18.07
N TRP A 180 2.12 24.90 -17.20
CA TRP A 180 3.44 24.36 -17.52
C TRP A 180 3.39 22.86 -17.87
N THR A 181 2.74 22.05 -17.04
CA THR A 181 2.71 20.58 -17.22
C THR A 181 2.06 20.16 -18.55
N ARG A 182 1.01 20.87 -19.01
CA ARG A 182 0.34 20.58 -20.28
C ARG A 182 1.19 20.94 -21.50
N ARG A 183 2.00 22.01 -21.41
CA ARG A 183 2.73 22.58 -22.55
C ARG A 183 4.20 22.19 -22.61
N ARG A 184 4.80 21.67 -21.51
CA ARG A 184 6.24 21.39 -21.41
C ARG A 184 6.84 20.46 -22.48
N HIS A 185 6.03 19.63 -23.13
CA HIS A 185 6.48 18.69 -24.18
C HIS A 185 6.13 19.15 -25.60
N ARG A 186 5.28 20.16 -25.78
CA ARG A 186 4.73 20.57 -27.08
C ARG A 186 5.02 22.03 -27.44
N ALA A 187 5.43 22.84 -26.47
CA ALA A 187 5.66 24.27 -26.67
C ALA A 187 7.08 24.56 -27.18
N PRO A 188 7.27 25.66 -27.95
CA PRO A 188 8.59 26.20 -28.27
C PRO A 188 9.41 26.48 -26.99
N ASP A 189 10.73 26.47 -27.10
CA ASP A 189 11.61 26.60 -25.94
C ASP A 189 11.42 27.90 -25.16
N ALA A 190 11.17 29.03 -25.84
CA ALA A 190 10.88 30.30 -25.20
C ALA A 190 9.63 30.23 -24.28
N ASP A 191 8.55 29.64 -24.78
CA ASP A 191 7.30 29.45 -24.02
C ASP A 191 7.50 28.48 -22.85
N ARG A 192 8.26 27.41 -23.06
CA ARG A 192 8.59 26.43 -22.02
C ARG A 192 9.34 27.08 -20.86
N ILE A 193 10.36 27.89 -21.17
CA ILE A 193 11.15 28.65 -20.19
C ILE A 193 10.27 29.66 -19.44
N ALA A 194 9.44 30.44 -20.16
CA ALA A 194 8.55 31.42 -19.55
C ALA A 194 7.51 30.77 -18.61
N LEU A 195 6.89 29.67 -19.03
CA LEU A 195 5.92 28.92 -18.21
C LEU A 195 6.58 28.28 -16.98
N GLU A 196 7.81 27.79 -17.13
CA GLU A 196 8.59 27.26 -16.02
C GLU A 196 8.94 28.35 -15.00
N ALA A 197 9.43 29.51 -15.48
CA ALA A 197 9.73 30.67 -14.64
C ALA A 197 8.50 31.16 -13.87
N ALA A 198 7.34 31.24 -14.53
CA ALA A 198 6.08 31.62 -13.90
C ALA A 198 5.66 30.64 -12.79
N TYR A 199 5.79 29.33 -13.02
CA TYR A 199 5.52 28.32 -11.99
C TYR A 199 6.51 28.41 -10.81
N ARG A 200 7.81 28.55 -11.09
CA ARG A 200 8.85 28.69 -10.06
C ARG A 200 8.61 29.94 -9.21
N SER A 201 8.22 31.06 -9.81
CA SER A 201 7.88 32.28 -9.08
C SER A 201 6.68 32.08 -8.17
N ALA A 202 5.55 31.59 -8.70
CA ALA A 202 4.35 31.34 -7.90
C ALA A 202 4.59 30.33 -6.75
N LYS A 203 5.49 29.36 -6.95
CA LYS A 203 5.92 28.42 -5.90
C LYS A 203 6.75 29.09 -4.81
N ARG A 204 7.65 30.02 -5.17
CA ARG A 204 8.42 30.81 -4.19
C ARG A 204 7.49 31.68 -3.36
N ASP A 205 6.54 32.36 -3.98
CA ASP A 205 5.56 33.22 -3.30
C ASP A 205 4.72 32.43 -2.30
N LEU A 206 4.17 31.28 -2.72
CA LEU A 206 3.41 30.40 -1.83
C LEU A 206 4.25 29.93 -0.65
N ARG A 207 5.52 29.55 -0.87
CA ARG A 207 6.42 29.12 0.22
C ARG A 207 6.76 30.27 1.16
N ALA A 208 6.94 31.49 0.65
CA ALA A 208 7.20 32.68 1.45
C ALA A 208 6.00 32.98 2.36
N LEU A 209 4.79 32.98 1.81
CA LEU A 209 3.55 33.20 2.58
C LEU A 209 3.33 32.12 3.64
N ILE A 210 3.56 30.84 3.32
CA ILE A 210 3.45 29.75 4.31
C ILE A 210 4.47 29.93 5.44
N ARG A 211 5.72 30.33 5.13
CA ARG A 211 6.74 30.57 6.17
C ARG A 211 6.34 31.74 7.07
N ALA A 212 5.89 32.84 6.47
CA ALA A 212 5.44 34.02 7.21
C ALA A 212 4.23 33.71 8.10
N ALA A 213 3.20 33.03 7.58
CA ALA A 213 2.02 32.67 8.35
C ALA A 213 2.34 31.72 9.51
N LYS A 214 3.22 30.74 9.30
CA LYS A 214 3.69 29.85 10.37
C LYS A 214 4.47 30.61 11.44
N ALA A 215 5.35 31.53 11.05
CA ALA A 215 6.11 32.35 11.99
C ALA A 215 5.17 33.23 12.83
N LYS A 216 4.20 33.88 12.18
CA LYS A 216 3.18 34.68 12.86
C LYS A 216 2.34 33.86 13.84
N SER A 217 1.83 32.71 13.38
CA SER A 217 1.03 31.82 14.22
C SER A 217 1.83 31.26 15.40
N TRP A 218 3.15 31.04 15.22
CA TRP A 218 4.03 30.64 16.31
C TRP A 218 4.25 31.78 17.31
N GLU A 219 4.46 33.00 16.83
CA GLU A 219 4.60 34.18 17.69
C GLU A 219 3.33 34.45 18.52
N GLU A 220 2.16 34.33 17.90
CA GLU A 220 0.87 34.41 18.60
C GLU A 220 0.73 33.32 19.67
N LEU A 221 1.14 32.08 19.36
CA LEU A 221 1.13 30.98 20.31
C LEU A 221 2.08 31.20 21.49
N VAL A 222 3.26 31.80 21.25
CA VAL A 222 4.21 32.14 22.31
C VAL A 222 3.65 33.23 23.21
N LYS A 223 3.04 34.28 22.65
CA LYS A 223 2.38 35.34 23.44
C LYS A 223 1.25 34.79 24.30
N SER A 224 0.49 33.82 23.79
CA SER A 224 -0.60 33.20 24.56
C SER A 224 -0.13 32.35 25.75
N VAL A 225 1.17 32.03 25.86
CA VAL A 225 1.70 31.25 27.00
C VAL A 225 1.60 32.06 28.29
N ASP A 226 1.85 33.36 28.25
CA ASP A 226 1.83 34.22 29.43
C ASP A 226 0.39 34.50 29.89
N ASP A 227 -0.56 34.53 28.95
CA ASP A 227 -1.99 34.74 29.23
C ASP A 227 -2.71 33.46 29.71
N ASP A 228 -2.34 32.28 29.17
CA ASP A 228 -2.92 30.99 29.53
C ASP A 228 -1.83 29.91 29.73
N PRO A 229 -1.19 29.88 30.92
CA PRO A 229 -0.08 28.97 31.22
C PRO A 229 -0.45 27.48 31.11
N TRP A 230 -1.73 27.13 31.27
CA TRP A 230 -2.23 25.74 31.26
C TRP A 230 -3.05 25.40 30.00
N GLY A 231 -3.03 26.30 29.01
CA GLY A 231 -3.85 26.26 27.81
C GLY A 231 -3.38 25.33 26.71
N LEU A 232 -3.62 25.79 25.48
CA LEU A 232 -3.23 25.09 24.27
C LEU A 232 -1.70 24.86 24.17
N PRO A 233 -0.81 25.81 24.52
CA PRO A 233 0.64 25.57 24.50
C PRO A 233 1.07 24.41 25.42
N TYR A 234 0.54 24.39 26.64
CA TYR A 234 0.81 23.34 27.64
C TYR A 234 0.34 21.95 27.16
N LYS A 235 -0.89 21.86 26.65
CA LYS A 235 -1.44 20.61 26.09
C LYS A 235 -0.61 20.08 24.91
N LEU A 236 -0.15 20.97 24.04
CA LEU A 236 0.66 20.61 22.86
C LEU A 236 2.03 20.04 23.25
N VAL A 237 2.63 20.53 24.34
CA VAL A 237 3.85 19.98 24.92
C VAL A 237 3.57 18.63 25.60
N LEU A 238 2.51 18.53 26.42
CA LEU A 238 2.14 17.27 27.09
C LEU A 238 1.78 16.14 26.12
N GLU A 239 1.08 16.42 25.02
CA GLU A 239 0.78 15.40 24.00
C GLU A 239 2.05 14.88 23.33
N LYS A 240 3.08 15.72 23.19
CA LYS A 240 4.40 15.29 22.69
C LYS A 240 5.18 14.48 23.73
N LEU A 241 5.06 14.82 25.02
CA LEU A 241 5.70 14.11 26.13
C LEU A 241 5.00 12.80 26.49
N ARG A 242 3.67 12.68 26.27
CA ARG A 242 2.85 11.47 26.52
C ARG A 242 3.32 10.21 25.80
N ARG A 243 4.18 10.35 24.78
CA ARG A 243 4.81 9.19 24.12
C ARG A 243 5.89 8.51 24.97
N ILE A 244 6.25 9.06 26.13
CA ILE A 244 7.32 8.57 27.03
C ILE A 244 6.83 8.52 28.49
N SER A 245 5.59 8.11 28.74
CA SER A 245 5.21 7.64 30.07
C SER A 245 5.17 6.11 30.04
N PRO A 246 5.93 5.40 30.91
CA PRO A 246 5.75 3.96 31.08
C PRO A 246 4.30 3.65 31.39
N ALA A 247 3.80 2.52 30.89
CA ALA A 247 2.41 2.13 31.13
C ALA A 247 2.17 2.01 32.64
N LEU A 248 0.95 2.28 33.13
CA LEU A 248 0.61 2.18 34.56
C LEU A 248 1.05 0.82 35.15
N ILE A 249 0.96 -0.24 34.35
CA ILE A 249 1.36 -1.62 34.67
C ILE A 249 2.88 -1.75 34.87
N GLU A 250 3.69 -1.01 34.12
CA GLU A 250 5.16 -0.98 34.26
C GLU A 250 5.61 -0.20 35.50
N THR A 251 4.74 0.66 36.05
CA THR A 251 5.03 1.44 37.26
C THR A 251 4.50 0.83 38.55
N LEU A 252 3.71 -0.24 38.47
CA LEU A 252 3.15 -0.94 39.62
C LEU A 252 4.12 -2.02 40.11
N GLN A 253 4.28 -2.15 41.42
CA GLN A 253 5.02 -3.27 42.00
C GLN A 253 4.30 -4.60 41.69
N GLU A 254 5.06 -5.68 41.56
CA GLU A 254 4.55 -7.00 41.11
C GLU A 254 3.40 -7.53 41.99
N GLY A 255 3.47 -7.34 43.32
CA GLY A 255 2.43 -7.83 44.24
C GLY A 255 1.04 -7.22 44.02
N PRO A 256 0.89 -5.88 44.03
CA PRO A 256 -0.39 -5.22 43.75
C PRO A 256 -0.98 -5.56 42.37
N LEU A 257 -0.12 -5.84 41.38
CA LEU A 257 -0.56 -6.19 40.02
C LEU A 257 -1.28 -7.53 39.98
N GLU A 258 -0.74 -8.55 40.64
CA GLU A 258 -1.37 -9.88 40.72
C GLU A 258 -2.74 -9.80 41.41
N VAL A 259 -2.83 -9.08 42.53
CA VAL A 259 -4.10 -8.87 43.24
C VAL A 259 -5.14 -8.18 42.35
N LEU A 260 -4.72 -7.18 41.59
CA LEU A 260 -5.61 -6.43 40.71
C LEU A 260 -6.05 -7.29 39.51
N LEU A 261 -5.14 -8.09 38.94
CA LEU A 261 -5.46 -9.04 37.86
C LEU A 261 -6.47 -10.09 38.31
N HIS A 262 -6.22 -10.76 39.44
CA HIS A 262 -7.17 -11.76 39.97
C HIS A 262 -8.50 -11.15 40.42
N SER A 263 -8.56 -9.86 40.79
CA SER A 263 -9.82 -9.20 41.13
C SER A 263 -10.67 -8.85 39.90
N LEU A 264 -10.02 -8.44 38.80
CA LEU A 264 -10.71 -8.07 37.55
C LEU A 264 -11.01 -9.28 36.67
N PHE A 265 -10.15 -10.29 36.74
CA PHE A 265 -10.25 -11.54 36.02
C PHE A 265 -10.11 -12.68 37.04
N PRO A 266 -11.19 -13.04 37.75
CA PRO A 266 -11.18 -14.18 38.63
C PRO A 266 -10.77 -15.43 37.85
N ASP A 267 -9.90 -16.25 38.41
CA ASP A 267 -9.62 -17.56 37.83
C ASP A 267 -10.93 -18.34 37.85
N GLY A 268 -11.52 -18.54 36.66
CA GLY A 268 -12.77 -19.29 36.53
C GLY A 268 -12.62 -20.71 37.05
N GLU A 269 -13.74 -21.33 37.42
CA GLU A 269 -13.76 -22.74 37.78
C GLU A 269 -13.13 -23.57 36.65
N THR A 270 -12.10 -24.35 36.99
CA THR A 270 -11.51 -25.30 36.06
C THR A 270 -12.52 -26.42 35.84
N HIS A 271 -13.37 -26.30 34.83
CA HIS A 271 -14.26 -27.38 34.45
C HIS A 271 -13.43 -28.55 33.93
N ASN A 272 -13.67 -29.75 34.47
CA ASN A 272 -13.14 -30.97 33.90
C ASN A 272 -13.90 -31.23 32.58
N PRO A 273 -13.26 -31.14 31.40
CA PRO A 273 -13.96 -31.34 30.13
C PRO A 273 -14.55 -32.75 30.01
N VAL A 274 -14.09 -33.73 30.80
CA VAL A 274 -14.64 -35.09 30.79
C VAL A 274 -16.04 -35.12 31.43
N GLU A 275 -16.24 -34.43 32.57
CA GLU A 275 -17.53 -34.40 33.29
C GLU A 275 -18.64 -33.66 32.52
N LEU A 276 -18.27 -32.66 31.73
CA LEU A 276 -19.21 -31.90 30.89
C LEU A 276 -19.80 -32.73 29.72
N TRP A 277 -19.19 -33.88 29.40
CA TRP A 277 -19.51 -34.68 28.21
C TRP A 277 -19.95 -36.11 28.57
N GLU A 278 -20.14 -36.44 29.86
CA GLU A 278 -20.54 -37.79 30.30
C GLU A 278 -21.90 -38.24 29.71
N ASP A 279 -22.83 -37.31 29.50
CA ASP A 279 -24.16 -37.57 28.95
C ASP A 279 -24.27 -37.28 27.44
N TRP A 280 -23.14 -37.18 26.73
CA TRP A 280 -23.16 -36.88 25.30
C TRP A 280 -23.40 -38.15 24.46
N ASP A 281 -24.65 -38.38 24.08
CA ASP A 281 -25.10 -39.52 23.26
C ASP A 281 -24.72 -39.41 21.76
N GLY A 282 -23.76 -38.56 21.42
CA GLY A 282 -23.35 -38.27 20.04
C GLY A 282 -24.34 -37.39 19.27
N LEU A 283 -23.93 -36.99 18.06
CA LEU A 283 -24.74 -36.11 17.20
C LEU A 283 -26.01 -36.83 16.73
N GLN A 284 -27.18 -36.32 17.11
CA GLN A 284 -28.45 -36.87 16.65
C GLN A 284 -28.70 -36.49 15.17
N PRO A 285 -29.48 -37.27 14.39
CA PRO A 285 -29.68 -37.00 12.95
C PRO A 285 -30.32 -35.65 12.64
N ASP A 286 -31.11 -35.10 13.56
CA ASP A 286 -31.74 -33.78 13.50
C ASP A 286 -30.79 -32.62 13.82
N GLU A 287 -29.62 -32.92 14.38
CA GLU A 287 -28.54 -31.97 14.66
C GLU A 287 -27.50 -31.88 13.52
N ALA A 288 -27.74 -32.57 12.40
CA ALA A 288 -26.88 -32.49 11.23
C ALA A 288 -26.88 -31.09 10.62
N VAL A 289 -25.69 -30.60 10.24
CA VAL A 289 -25.52 -29.25 9.68
C VAL A 289 -26.26 -29.16 8.35
N SER A 290 -27.18 -28.21 8.24
CA SER A 290 -27.96 -28.03 7.01
C SER A 290 -27.18 -27.26 5.94
N SER A 291 -27.36 -27.61 4.67
CA SER A 291 -26.78 -26.86 3.55
C SER A 291 -27.26 -25.40 3.51
N LEU A 292 -28.48 -25.12 4.00
CA LEU A 292 -29.01 -23.76 4.12
C LEU A 292 -28.31 -22.96 5.22
N GLU A 293 -28.04 -23.60 6.36
CA GLU A 293 -27.34 -22.99 7.49
C GLU A 293 -25.92 -22.57 7.09
N VAL A 294 -25.19 -23.43 6.37
CA VAL A 294 -23.87 -23.11 5.82
C VAL A 294 -23.94 -21.95 4.83
N TYR A 295 -24.96 -21.94 3.97
CA TYR A 295 -25.16 -20.87 3.00
C TYR A 295 -25.42 -19.52 3.69
N GLU A 296 -26.29 -19.49 4.70
CA GLU A 296 -26.61 -18.29 5.47
C GLU A 296 -25.40 -17.82 6.31
N ALA A 297 -24.59 -18.73 6.86
CA ALA A 297 -23.36 -18.39 7.55
C ALA A 297 -22.34 -17.69 6.63
N ILE A 298 -22.17 -18.20 5.40
CA ILE A 298 -21.29 -17.58 4.40
C ILE A 298 -21.78 -16.17 4.02
N GLN A 299 -23.10 -15.97 3.94
CA GLN A 299 -23.69 -14.68 3.55
C GLN A 299 -23.76 -13.67 4.70
N SER A 300 -24.00 -14.12 5.93
CA SER A 300 -24.15 -13.29 7.13
C SER A 300 -22.83 -12.80 7.72
N GLY A 301 -21.70 -13.42 7.35
CA GLY A 301 -20.37 -13.01 7.78
C GLY A 301 -20.16 -11.50 7.67
N ARG A 302 -19.73 -10.85 8.77
CA ARG A 302 -19.71 -9.39 8.95
C ARG A 302 -19.24 -8.64 7.69
N LYS A 303 -20.01 -7.62 7.29
CA LYS A 303 -19.62 -6.66 6.23
C LYS A 303 -18.40 -5.80 6.60
N SER A 304 -18.01 -5.79 7.87
CA SER A 304 -16.95 -4.94 8.42
C SER A 304 -15.62 -5.70 8.53
N GLY A 305 -14.67 -5.28 7.70
CA GLY A 305 -13.30 -5.79 7.66
C GLY A 305 -13.23 -7.05 6.83
N CYS A 306 -12.79 -6.95 5.57
CA CYS A 306 -12.40 -8.12 4.81
C CYS A 306 -11.29 -8.81 5.61
N PRO A 307 -11.54 -9.97 6.25
CA PRO A 307 -10.51 -10.66 7.01
C PRO A 307 -9.40 -11.04 6.02
N SER A 308 -8.15 -10.94 6.45
CA SER A 308 -7.03 -11.42 5.65
C SER A 308 -7.28 -12.90 5.30
N PRO A 309 -7.14 -13.30 4.03
CA PRO A 309 -7.31 -14.69 3.64
C PRO A 309 -6.27 -15.56 4.37
N GLY A 310 -6.65 -16.81 4.66
CA GLY A 310 -5.73 -17.82 5.20
C GLY A 310 -4.62 -18.22 4.21
N PRO A 311 -3.78 -19.21 4.55
CA PRO A 311 -2.69 -19.68 3.69
C PRO A 311 -3.16 -20.15 2.31
N ASP A 312 -4.40 -20.62 2.20
CA ASP A 312 -5.03 -21.03 0.94
C ASP A 312 -5.39 -19.85 0.01
N GLY A 313 -5.31 -18.61 0.50
CA GLY A 313 -5.63 -17.41 -0.27
C GLY A 313 -7.12 -17.21 -0.56
N ILE A 314 -8.00 -18.07 -0.03
CA ILE A 314 -9.45 -17.99 -0.26
C ILE A 314 -10.03 -16.85 0.57
N THR A 315 -10.54 -15.83 -0.12
CA THR A 315 -11.18 -14.67 0.53
C THR A 315 -12.66 -14.93 0.81
N ILE A 316 -13.24 -14.21 1.78
CA ILE A 316 -14.69 -14.26 2.06
C ILE A 316 -15.54 -13.93 0.83
N VAL A 317 -15.02 -13.13 -0.10
CA VAL A 317 -15.71 -12.80 -1.36
C VAL A 317 -15.81 -14.01 -2.28
N MET A 318 -14.75 -14.83 -2.33
CA MET A 318 -14.75 -16.08 -3.10
C MET A 318 -15.73 -17.08 -2.49
N TRP A 319 -15.74 -17.21 -1.15
CA TRP A 319 -16.72 -18.03 -0.43
C TRP A 319 -18.16 -17.62 -0.77
N ARG A 320 -18.49 -16.32 -0.71
CA ARG A 320 -19.85 -15.84 -1.07
C ARG A 320 -20.24 -16.13 -2.51
N ARG A 321 -19.30 -16.06 -3.45
CA ARG A 321 -19.58 -16.34 -4.87
C ARG A 321 -19.72 -17.84 -5.16
N ALA A 322 -18.98 -18.67 -4.43
CA ALA A 322 -19.03 -20.12 -4.53
C ALA A 322 -20.12 -20.76 -3.63
N ALA A 323 -20.76 -19.97 -2.75
CA ALA A 323 -21.67 -20.44 -1.69
C ALA A 323 -22.73 -21.43 -2.17
N GLY A 324 -23.31 -21.21 -3.36
CA GLY A 324 -24.34 -22.10 -3.91
C GLY A 324 -23.84 -23.48 -4.35
N VAL A 325 -22.53 -23.65 -4.56
CA VAL A 325 -21.92 -24.93 -4.97
C VAL A 325 -21.24 -25.61 -3.78
N VAL A 326 -20.63 -24.82 -2.89
CA VAL A 326 -19.81 -25.34 -1.79
C VAL A 326 -20.60 -25.62 -0.51
N SER A 327 -21.81 -25.09 -0.36
CA SER A 327 -22.62 -25.28 0.86
C SER A 327 -22.94 -26.74 1.15
N ASN A 328 -23.30 -27.53 0.14
CA ASN A 328 -23.68 -28.94 0.31
C ASN A 328 -22.47 -29.89 0.60
N PRO A 329 -21.33 -29.75 -0.09
CA PRO A 329 -20.11 -30.46 0.32
C PRO A 329 -19.65 -30.07 1.74
N LEU A 330 -19.75 -28.80 2.10
CA LEU A 330 -19.35 -28.32 3.42
C LEU A 330 -20.28 -28.82 4.53
N SER A 331 -21.60 -28.86 4.32
CA SER A 331 -22.52 -29.42 5.32
C SER A 331 -22.21 -30.89 5.59
N THR A 332 -21.90 -31.67 4.55
CA THR A 332 -21.48 -33.07 4.70
C THR A 332 -20.17 -33.17 5.48
N LEU A 333 -19.19 -32.32 5.16
CA LEU A 333 -17.89 -32.31 5.83
C LEU A 333 -18.00 -31.88 7.30
N PHE A 334 -18.77 -30.83 7.61
CA PHE A 334 -18.99 -30.38 8.98
C PHE A 334 -19.73 -31.43 9.81
N THR A 335 -20.74 -32.07 9.22
CA THR A 335 -21.45 -33.17 9.89
C THR A 335 -20.51 -34.34 10.17
N ALA A 336 -19.61 -34.68 9.23
CA ALA A 336 -18.59 -35.70 9.45
C ALA A 336 -17.58 -35.31 10.53
N CYS A 337 -17.08 -34.06 10.52
CA CYS A 337 -16.18 -33.56 11.57
C CYS A 337 -16.80 -33.59 12.96
N LEU A 338 -18.08 -33.22 13.09
CA LEU A 338 -18.81 -33.25 14.35
C LEU A 338 -19.09 -34.68 14.83
N ARG A 339 -19.39 -35.59 13.90
CA ARG A 339 -19.63 -37.01 14.22
C ARG A 339 -18.35 -37.74 14.63
N ASP A 340 -17.25 -37.51 13.92
CA ASP A 340 -15.99 -38.23 14.12
C ASP A 340 -15.07 -37.53 15.14
N GLY A 341 -15.38 -36.29 15.53
CA GLY A 341 -14.57 -35.46 16.44
C GLY A 341 -13.23 -35.03 15.84
N VAL A 342 -13.04 -35.15 14.53
CA VAL A 342 -11.78 -34.83 13.85
C VAL A 342 -11.86 -33.43 13.24
N PHE A 343 -11.09 -32.51 13.82
CA PHE A 343 -11.00 -31.12 13.35
C PHE A 343 -9.66 -30.85 12.65
N PRO A 344 -9.62 -29.93 11.67
CA PRO A 344 -8.37 -29.48 11.08
C PRO A 344 -7.45 -28.85 12.14
N THR A 345 -6.15 -29.11 12.05
CA THR A 345 -5.16 -28.45 12.91
C THR A 345 -5.18 -26.94 12.69
N SER A 346 -5.19 -26.15 13.76
CA SER A 346 -5.13 -24.69 13.67
C SER A 346 -3.87 -24.22 12.94
N TRP A 347 -4.03 -23.27 12.02
CA TRP A 347 -2.91 -22.63 11.30
C TRP A 347 -2.26 -21.51 12.12
#